data_AF-A0A7S1C1K8-F1
#
_entry.id   AF-A0A7S1C1K8-F1
#
_cell.length_a   1.000
_cell.length_b   1.000
_cell.length_c   1.000
_cell.angle_alpha   90.00
_cell.angle_beta   90.00
_cell.angle_gamma   90.00
#
_symmetry.space_group_name_H-M   'P 1'
#
loop_
_entity.id
_entity.type
_entity.pdbx_description
1 polymer ?
#
loop_
_entity_poly.entity_id
_entity_poly.type
_entity_poly.pdbx_seq_one_letter_code
_entity_poly.pdbx_strand_id
1 'polypeptide(L)'
;WEYAVIAFIGSAGGIIGGVFCTLNRSLAMMRRRLSLPYVYKGLEVLCIAAIASFFIWVLPSLPFFSACGILEDRYMNENFFRQFNCPDGQYNELASLLLNPLGARSITLLFHSDSHAFSIKTCCAAGLFHLIVLCLSFGMSVSA
;
A
#
# COMPACT_ATOMS: atom_id res chain seq x y z
N TRP A 1 23.33 13.47 -14.67
CA TRP A 1 22.73 12.13 -14.69
C TRP A 1 21.54 12.04 -13.73
N GLU A 2 21.61 12.69 -12.56
CA GLU A 2 20.49 12.76 -11.58
C GLU A 2 19.20 13.32 -12.17
N TYR A 3 19.26 14.41 -12.95
CA TYR A 3 18.08 14.97 -13.62
C TYR A 3 17.40 14.00 -14.59
N ALA A 4 18.17 13.13 -15.26
CA ALA A 4 17.61 12.13 -16.16
C ALA A 4 16.88 11.02 -15.39
N VAL A 5 17.40 10.63 -14.22
CA VAL A 5 16.73 9.66 -13.33
C VAL A 5 15.44 10.24 -12.78
N ILE A 6 15.44 11.50 -12.35
CA ILE A 6 14.23 12.20 -11.87
C ILE A 6 13.19 12.29 -13.00
N ALA A 7 13.60 12.65 -14.21
CA ALA A 7 12.71 12.70 -15.37
C ALA A 7 12.12 11.32 -15.69
N PHE A 8 12.90 10.25 -15.57
CA PHE A 8 12.43 8.87 -15.78
C PHE A 8 11.41 8.45 -14.72
N ILE A 9 11.69 8.68 -13.43
CA ILE A 9 10.77 8.39 -12.32
C ILE A 9 9.47 9.18 -12.49
N GLY A 10 9.57 10.47 -12.83
CA GLY A 10 8.41 11.33 -13.10
C GLY A 10 7.56 10.82 -14.27
N SER A 11 8.21 10.39 -15.36
CA SER A 11 7.53 9.82 -16.53
C SER A 11 6.81 8.51 -16.19
N ALA A 12 7.47 7.61 -15.46
CA ALA A 12 6.86 6.37 -14.97
C ALA A 12 5.67 6.64 -14.05
N GLY A 13 5.81 7.59 -13.11
CA GLY A 13 4.71 8.04 -12.24
C GLY A 13 3.53 8.61 -13.04
N GLY A 14 3.79 9.37 -14.10
CA GLY A 14 2.77 9.90 -15.00
C GLY A 14 1.98 8.81 -15.72
N ILE A 15 2.65 7.77 -16.21
CA ILE A 15 2.00 6.60 -16.84
C ILE A 15 1.11 5.87 -15.84
N ILE A 16 1.63 5.58 -14.64
CA ILE A 16 0.87 4.93 -13.56
C ILE A 16 -0.36 5.77 -13.17
N GLY A 17 -0.19 7.09 -13.04
CA GLY A 17 -1.28 8.02 -12.77
C GLY A 17 -2.33 8.07 -13.89
N GLY A 18 -1.90 8.01 -15.15
CA GLY A 18 -2.81 7.95 -16.30
C GLY A 18 -3.66 6.68 -16.31
N VAL A 19 -3.06 5.53 -16.00
CA VAL A 19 -3.77 4.26 -15.82
C VAL A 19 -4.76 4.36 -14.66
N PHE A 20 -4.32 4.90 -13.52
CA PHE A 20 -5.18 5.12 -12.35
C PHE A 20 -6.41 5.98 -12.69
N CYS A 21 -6.24 7.11 -13.37
CA CYS A 21 -7.34 7.98 -13.77
C CYS A 21 -8.31 7.28 -14.73
N THR A 22 -7.79 6.50 -15.68
CA THR A 22 -8.62 5.77 -16.65
C THR A 22 -9.46 4.68 -15.97
N LEU A 23 -8.85 3.92 -15.05
CA LEU A 23 -9.55 2.91 -14.26
C LEU A 23 -10.63 3.54 -13.37
N ASN A 24 -10.30 4.62 -12.66
CA ASN A 24 -11.27 5.33 -11.83
C ASN A 24 -12.44 5.90 -12.65
N ARG A 25 -12.16 6.44 -13.85
CA ARG A 25 -13.22 6.89 -14.77
C ARG A 25 -14.13 5.74 -15.17
N SER A 26 -13.57 4.57 -15.50
CA SER A 26 -14.35 3.38 -15.85
C SER A 26 -15.22 2.91 -14.68
N LEU A 27 -14.64 2.81 -13.47
CA LEU A 27 -15.36 2.44 -12.24
C LEU A 27 -16.48 3.44 -11.92
N ALA A 28 -16.23 4.74 -12.04
CA ALA A 28 -17.24 5.77 -11.83
C ALA A 28 -18.40 5.65 -12.83
N MET A 29 -18.10 5.41 -14.11
CA MET A 29 -19.12 5.18 -15.14
C MET A 29 -19.91 3.89 -14.88
N MET A 30 -19.25 2.83 -14.44
CA MET A 30 -19.89 1.57 -14.04
C MET A 30 -20.85 1.78 -12.86
N ARG A 31 -20.39 2.41 -11.77
CA ARG A 31 -21.23 2.74 -10.60
C ARG A 31 -22.45 3.60 -10.99
N ARG A 32 -22.26 4.56 -11.91
CA ARG A 32 -23.35 5.40 -12.41
C ARG A 32 -24.36 4.61 -13.26
N ARG A 33 -23.89 3.72 -14.14
CA ARG A 33 -24.74 2.87 -14.99
C ARG A 33 -25.53 1.84 -14.18
N LEU A 34 -24.92 1.27 -13.15
CA LEU A 34 -25.55 0.25 -12.32
C LEU A 34 -26.59 0.84 -11.34
N SER A 35 -26.59 2.17 -11.16
CA SER A 35 -27.52 2.94 -10.30
C SER A 35 -27.91 2.22 -9.01
N LEU A 36 -26.90 1.71 -8.29
CA LEU A 36 -27.11 0.86 -7.12
C LEU A 36 -27.86 1.61 -5.99
N PRO A 37 -28.82 0.93 -5.32
CA PRO A 37 -29.44 1.46 -4.09
C PRO A 37 -28.40 1.70 -2.99
N TYR A 38 -28.74 2.56 -2.02
CA TYR A 38 -27.84 2.93 -0.91
C TYR A 38 -27.28 1.71 -0.14
N VAL A 39 -28.11 0.68 0.08
CA VAL A 39 -27.70 -0.56 0.76
C VAL A 39 -26.56 -1.26 0.02
N TYR A 40 -26.63 -1.35 -1.30
CA TYR A 40 -25.60 -1.99 -2.11
C TYR A 40 -24.31 -1.17 -2.18
N LYS A 41 -24.40 0.16 -2.09
CA LYS A 41 -23.21 1.01 -1.95
C LYS A 41 -22.52 0.78 -0.60
N GLY A 42 -23.29 0.59 0.47
CA GLY A 42 -22.76 0.21 1.78
C GLY A 42 -22.09 -1.17 1.75
N LEU A 43 -22.73 -2.15 1.09
CA LEU A 43 -22.17 -3.49 0.91
C LEU A 43 -20.88 -3.47 0.08
N GLU A 44 -20.81 -2.65 -0.97
CA GLU A 44 -19.59 -2.45 -1.78
C GLU A 44 -18.43 -1.99 -0.89
N VAL A 45 -18.65 -0.95 -0.07
CA VAL A 45 -17.64 -0.43 0.86
C VAL A 45 -17.22 -1.52 1.85
N LEU A 46 -18.17 -2.22 2.45
CA LEU A 46 -17.89 -3.28 3.42
C LEU A 46 -17.06 -4.41 2.80
N CYS A 47 -17.40 -4.84 1.58
CA CYS A 47 -16.67 -5.85 0.85
C CYS A 47 -15.25 -5.40 0.52
N ILE A 48 -15.07 -4.18 0.00
CA ILE A 48 -13.74 -3.64 -0.33
C ILE A 48 -12.87 -3.53 0.93
N ALA A 49 -13.44 -3.03 2.03
CA ALA A 49 -12.75 -2.92 3.31
C ALA A 49 -12.35 -4.30 3.86
N ALA A 50 -13.28 -5.26 3.88
CA ALA A 50 -13.01 -6.61 4.35
C ALA A 50 -11.93 -7.31 3.52
N ILE A 51 -12.00 -7.18 2.19
CA ILE A 51 -10.99 -7.72 1.26
C ILE A 51 -9.63 -7.06 1.52
N ALA A 52 -9.58 -5.73 1.63
CA ALA A 52 -8.34 -5.02 1.92
C ALA A 52 -7.73 -5.44 3.27
N SER A 53 -8.54 -5.53 4.32
CA SER A 53 -8.10 -6.01 5.64
C SER A 53 -7.57 -7.44 5.60
N PHE A 54 -8.24 -8.33 4.86
CA PHE A 54 -7.77 -9.70 4.66
C PHE A 54 -6.38 -9.72 3.99
N PHE A 55 -6.19 -8.98 2.90
CA PHE A 55 -4.90 -8.93 2.21
C PHE A 55 -3.81 -8.24 3.02
N ILE A 56 -4.13 -7.23 3.84
CA ILE A 56 -3.17 -6.59 4.77
C ILE A 56 -2.58 -7.61 5.74
N TRP A 57 -3.36 -8.61 6.18
CA TRP A 57 -2.88 -9.67 7.07
C TRP A 57 -2.19 -10.83 6.33
N VAL A 58 -2.70 -11.20 5.15
CA VAL A 58 -2.19 -12.36 4.39
C VAL A 58 -0.91 -12.04 3.61
N LEU A 59 -0.79 -10.86 3.01
CA LEU A 59 0.39 -10.52 2.20
C LEU A 59 1.70 -10.58 3.01
N PRO A 60 1.79 -10.06 4.25
CA PRO A 60 3.00 -10.17 5.05
C PRO A 60 3.31 -11.59 5.55
N SER A 61 2.31 -12.46 5.70
CA SER A 61 2.54 -13.84 6.12
C SER A 61 3.11 -14.72 5.00
N LEU A 62 2.96 -14.31 3.74
CA LEU A 62 3.51 -15.00 2.59
C LEU A 62 5.03 -14.73 2.47
N PRO A 63 5.89 -15.77 2.56
CA PRO A 63 7.34 -15.62 2.53
C PRO A 63 7.89 -15.17 1.17
N PHE A 64 7.05 -15.18 0.13
CA PHE A 64 7.41 -14.70 -1.20
C PHE A 64 7.49 -13.17 -1.27
N PHE A 65 6.52 -12.49 -0.64
CA PHE A 65 6.39 -11.03 -0.71
C PHE A 65 7.05 -10.32 0.46
N SER A 66 7.20 -10.98 1.61
CA SER A 66 7.86 -10.42 2.79
C SER A 66 9.29 -10.91 2.97
N ALA A 67 10.06 -10.14 3.73
CA ALA A 67 11.38 -10.52 4.23
C ALA A 67 11.47 -10.07 5.69
N CYS A 68 12.22 -10.83 6.49
CA CYS A 68 12.53 -10.46 7.86
C CYS A 68 13.85 -9.69 7.89
N GLY A 69 13.85 -8.52 8.53
CA GLY A 69 15.03 -7.69 8.77
C GLY A 69 15.36 -7.63 10.26
N ILE A 70 16.62 -7.35 10.60
CA ILE A 70 17.08 -7.24 12.00
C ILE A 70 16.74 -5.84 12.54
N LEU A 71 16.25 -5.78 13.79
CA LEU A 71 15.81 -4.55 14.45
C LEU A 71 16.96 -3.73 15.06
N GLU A 72 17.98 -4.42 15.60
CA GLU A 72 19.00 -3.87 16.52
C GLU A 72 19.90 -2.80 15.88
N ASP A 73 20.09 -2.83 14.56
CA ASP A 73 20.96 -1.89 13.82
C ASP A 73 20.20 -0.73 13.17
N ARG A 74 18.93 -0.50 13.52
CA ARG A 74 18.08 0.48 12.81
C ARG A 74 18.10 1.86 13.47
N TYR A 75 18.25 2.89 12.65
CA TYR A 75 18.23 4.30 13.08
C TYR A 75 16.86 4.76 13.62
N MET A 76 15.78 4.13 13.14
CA MET A 76 14.41 4.49 13.52
C MET A 76 13.94 3.73 14.76
N ASN A 77 13.14 4.40 15.60
CA ASN A 77 12.53 3.80 16.79
C ASN A 77 11.84 2.46 16.46
N GLU A 78 12.04 1.46 17.32
CA GLU A 78 11.45 0.11 17.18
C GLU A 78 9.92 0.14 17.01
N ASN A 79 9.25 1.15 17.58
CA ASN A 79 7.81 1.39 17.45
C ASN A 79 7.31 1.62 16.01
N PHE A 80 8.22 1.91 15.06
CA PHE A 80 7.89 2.03 13.64
C PHE A 80 7.94 0.69 12.91
N PHE A 81 8.65 -0.30 13.44
CA PHE A 81 8.77 -1.61 12.84
C PHE A 81 7.78 -2.59 13.48
N ARG A 82 7.23 -3.50 12.67
CA ARG A 82 6.28 -4.51 13.14
C ARG A 82 6.88 -5.90 13.03
N GLN A 83 7.07 -6.53 14.18
CA GLN A 83 7.36 -7.96 14.25
C GLN A 83 6.10 -8.74 13.89
N PHE A 84 6.16 -9.48 12.78
CA PHE A 84 5.04 -10.26 12.28
C PHE A 84 5.54 -11.50 11.54
N ASN A 85 5.25 -12.68 12.07
CA ASN A 85 5.69 -13.96 11.49
C ASN A 85 7.22 -14.04 11.27
N CYS A 86 8.00 -13.40 12.15
CA CYS A 86 9.47 -13.42 12.15
C CYS A 86 9.98 -13.74 13.57
N PRO A 87 11.21 -14.31 13.69
CA PRO A 87 11.85 -14.54 14.98
C PRO A 87 12.00 -13.27 15.83
N ASP A 88 12.20 -13.46 17.13
CA ASP A 88 12.44 -12.36 18.06
C ASP A 88 13.69 -11.55 17.67
N GLY A 89 13.58 -10.22 17.79
CA GLY A 89 14.60 -9.28 17.32
C GLY A 89 14.57 -8.99 15.81
N GLN A 90 13.58 -9.53 15.08
CA GLN A 90 13.38 -9.24 13.65
C GLN A 90 12.02 -8.58 13.38
N TYR A 91 11.96 -7.74 12.36
CA TYR A 91 10.71 -7.16 11.85
C TYR A 91 10.39 -7.70 10.46
N ASN A 92 9.11 -7.67 10.13
CA ASN A 92 8.66 -7.99 8.78
C ASN A 92 8.54 -6.68 7.99
N GLU A 93 9.29 -6.59 6.91
CA GLU A 93 9.34 -5.40 6.06
C GLU A 93 7.95 -5.02 5.53
N LEU A 94 7.21 -5.98 5.00
CA LEU A 94 5.90 -5.74 4.39
C LEU A 94 4.83 -5.45 5.45
N ALA A 95 4.89 -6.13 6.59
CA ALA A 95 4.01 -5.86 7.74
C ALA A 95 4.21 -4.43 8.28
N SER A 96 5.46 -3.97 8.34
CA SER A 96 5.79 -2.63 8.78
C SER A 96 5.23 -1.55 7.84
N LEU A 97 5.10 -1.86 6.55
CA LEU A 97 4.51 -0.95 5.57
C LEU A 97 2.97 -0.98 5.55
N LEU A 98 2.35 -2.16 5.74
CA LEU A 98 0.90 -2.36 5.61
C LEU A 98 0.12 -2.22 6.94
N LEU A 99 0.69 -2.63 8.07
CA LEU A 99 0.00 -2.62 9.38
C LEU A 99 0.20 -1.33 10.17
N ASN A 100 1.13 -0.48 9.76
CA ASN A 100 1.22 0.87 10.29
C ASN A 100 0.11 1.74 9.70
N PRO A 101 -0.38 2.74 10.45
CA PRO A 101 -1.40 3.65 9.94
C PRO A 101 -0.92 4.30 8.64
N LEU A 102 -1.77 4.20 7.61
CA LEU A 102 -1.51 4.77 6.29
C LEU A 102 -1.29 6.29 6.41
N GLY A 103 -0.29 6.81 5.70
CA GLY A 103 -0.04 8.25 5.58
C GLY A 103 1.20 8.74 6.32
N ALA A 104 1.20 8.80 7.65
CA ALA A 104 2.32 9.41 8.36
C ALA A 104 3.46 8.42 8.61
N ARG A 105 3.21 7.35 9.36
CA ARG A 105 4.30 6.49 9.87
C ARG A 105 4.97 5.66 8.77
N SER A 106 4.19 5.06 7.87
CA SER A 106 4.73 4.21 6.79
C SER A 106 5.55 5.01 5.77
N ILE A 107 5.10 6.23 5.43
CA ILE A 107 5.82 7.11 4.50
C ILE A 107 7.09 7.69 5.15
N THR A 108 6.99 8.16 6.40
CA THR A 108 8.18 8.62 7.15
C THR A 108 9.21 7.52 7.27
N LEU A 109 8.77 6.27 7.52
CA LEU A 109 9.64 5.11 7.55
C LEU A 109 10.36 4.94 6.22
N LEU A 110 9.67 5.01 5.08
CA LEU A 110 10.29 4.88 3.75
C LEU A 110 11.35 5.95 3.44
N PHE A 111 11.15 7.19 3.89
CA PHE A 111 12.06 8.30 3.60
C PHE A 111 13.25 8.43 4.57
N HIS A 112 13.11 7.97 5.81
CA HIS A 112 14.09 8.18 6.89
C HIS A 112 14.76 6.89 7.38
N SER A 113 14.45 5.75 6.78
CA SER A 113 15.13 4.49 7.09
C SER A 113 16.34 4.27 6.18
N ASP A 114 17.22 3.37 6.62
CA ASP A 114 18.46 3.06 5.92
C ASP A 114 18.20 2.50 4.51
N SER A 115 19.16 2.67 3.60
CA SER A 115 19.08 2.20 2.20
C SER A 115 18.84 0.69 2.04
N HIS A 116 19.05 -0.10 3.10
CA HIS A 116 18.84 -1.54 3.16
C HIS A 116 17.74 -1.95 4.17
N ALA A 117 16.86 -1.03 4.54
CA ALA A 117 15.73 -1.32 5.43
C ALA A 117 14.58 -2.05 4.74
N PHE A 118 14.41 -1.84 3.43
CA PHE A 118 13.33 -2.43 2.64
C PHE A 118 13.86 -2.98 1.32
N SER A 119 13.46 -4.20 1.00
CA SER A 119 13.70 -4.81 -0.29
C SER A 119 12.84 -4.18 -1.39
N ILE A 120 13.34 -4.13 -2.62
CA ILE A 120 12.58 -3.60 -3.77
C ILE A 120 11.26 -4.36 -3.95
N LYS A 121 11.27 -5.68 -3.69
CA LYS A 121 10.08 -6.54 -3.80
C LYS A 121 8.98 -6.13 -2.80
N THR A 122 9.33 -5.82 -1.56
CA THR A 122 8.38 -5.45 -0.50
C THR A 122 7.79 -4.07 -0.79
N CYS A 123 8.64 -3.12 -1.22
CA CYS A 123 8.20 -1.80 -1.68
C CYS A 123 7.24 -1.87 -2.88
N CYS A 124 7.56 -2.66 -3.91
CA CYS A 124 6.70 -2.83 -5.07
C CYS A 124 5.37 -3.49 -4.71
N ALA A 125 5.39 -4.54 -3.87
CA ALA A 125 4.18 -5.22 -3.41
C ALA A 125 3.28 -4.27 -2.60
N ALA A 126 3.86 -3.54 -1.64
CA ALA A 126 3.13 -2.56 -0.83
C ALA A 126 2.56 -1.42 -1.70
N GLY A 127 3.35 -0.88 -2.63
CA GLY A 127 2.93 0.20 -3.52
C GLY A 127 1.79 -0.20 -4.46
N LEU A 128 1.89 -1.37 -5.10
CA LEU A 128 0.84 -1.90 -5.96
C LEU A 128 -0.45 -2.18 -5.18
N PHE A 129 -0.34 -2.80 -4.00
CA PHE A 129 -1.49 -3.06 -3.15
C PHE A 129 -2.21 -1.76 -2.76
N HIS A 130 -1.47 -0.76 -2.29
CA HIS A 130 -2.03 0.56 -1.96
C HIS A 130 -2.66 1.24 -3.17
N LEU A 131 -2.05 1.16 -4.35
CA LEU A 131 -2.61 1.75 -5.57
C LEU A 131 -3.95 1.12 -5.94
N ILE A 132 -4.07 -0.21 -5.83
CA ILE A 132 -5.32 -0.94 -6.11
C ILE A 132 -6.39 -0.56 -5.09
N VAL A 133 -6.06 -0.60 -3.79
CA VAL A 133 -7.00 -0.23 -2.72
C VAL A 133 -7.46 1.22 -2.88
N LEU A 134 -6.55 2.14 -3.19
CA LEU A 134 -6.87 3.54 -3.46
C LEU A 134 -7.80 3.66 -4.68
N CYS A 135 -7.51 2.94 -5.77
CA CYS A 135 -8.34 2.98 -6.98
C CYS A 135 -9.75 2.45 -6.75
N LEU A 136 -9.92 1.42 -5.92
CA LEU A 136 -11.24 0.88 -5.60
C LEU A 136 -12.00 1.78 -4.62
N SER A 137 -11.28 2.36 -3.65
CA SER A 137 -11.86 3.16 -2.59
C SER A 137 -12.23 4.57 -3.05
N PHE A 138 -11.58 5.08 -4.09
CA PHE A 138 -11.87 6.39 -4.64
C PHE A 138 -13.29 6.45 -5.22
N GLY A 139 -14.03 7.49 -4.84
CA GLY A 139 -15.42 7.69 -5.29
C GLY A 139 -16.44 6.72 -4.67
N MET A 140 -16.11 6.06 -3.55
CA MET A 140 -17.10 5.35 -2.73
C MET A 140 -18.01 6.34 -1.98
N SER A 141 -19.18 5.87 -1.53
CA SER A 141 -20.19 6.69 -0.84
C SER A 141 -19.88 6.93 0.65
N VAL A 142 -18.62 7.20 0.98
CA VAL A 142 -18.13 7.47 2.34
C VAL A 142 -17.23 8.71 2.31
N SER A 143 -17.29 9.53 3.35
CA SER A 143 -16.29 10.58 3.59
C SER A 143 -14.95 9.92 3.94
N ALA A 144 -14.05 9.88 2.94
CA ALA A 144 -12.69 9.38 3.07
C ALA A 144 -11.74 10.46 3.60
#